data_AF-A0AA42BLN8-F1
#
_entry.id   AF-A0AA42BLN8-F1
#
_cell.length_a   1.000
_cell.length_b   1.000
_cell.length_c   1.000
_cell.angle_alpha   90.00
_cell.angle_beta   90.00
_cell.angle_gamma   90.00
#
_symmetry.space_group_name_H-M   'P 1'
#
loop_
_entity.id
_entity.type
_entity.pdbx_description
1 polymer ?
#
loop_
_entity_poly.entity_id
_entity_poly.type
_entity_poly.pdbx_seq_one_letter_code
_entity_poly.pdbx_strand_id
1 'polypeptide(L)'
;MKYNSTLPLSAILALSLLQLLIILNILPPGAAILDALNGLMNDWFFALVFFVILLESIVYVGFYFPGQFFAVVLVVGANPSFSDIIYMTIAMVLAATLGSLINFELGRKSRSKISIDTTHLNFKKLFLAMIHINSLAFFMFHQGAQHKSRKIIMFAGLLNLPYYLLLIAGTAVLSKEVMGLAENTLFLFCAIGLWLVVALYLDIKNKYNTETNK
;
A
#
# COMPACT_ATOMS: atom_id res chain seq x y z
N MET A 1 23.59 -2.60 1.83
CA MET A 1 23.56 -3.71 0.84
C MET A 1 24.71 -3.49 -0.12
N LYS A 2 25.45 -4.55 -0.48
CA LYS A 2 26.84 -4.43 -1.00
C LYS A 2 26.93 -3.92 -2.45
N TYR A 3 25.82 -3.86 -3.19
CA TYR A 3 25.70 -3.29 -4.54
C TYR A 3 24.26 -2.77 -4.74
N ASN A 4 24.07 -1.61 -5.36
CA ASN A 4 22.75 -1.07 -5.69
C ASN A 4 22.14 -1.78 -6.92
N SER A 5 22.98 -2.41 -7.74
CA SER A 5 22.58 -3.13 -8.96
C SER A 5 21.93 -4.50 -8.73
N THR A 6 22.03 -5.09 -7.54
CA THR A 6 21.44 -6.42 -7.26
C THR A 6 19.92 -6.42 -7.35
N LEU A 7 19.27 -5.32 -6.95
CA LEU A 7 17.81 -5.16 -7.01
C LEU A 7 17.30 -5.16 -8.46
N PRO A 8 17.73 -4.23 -9.34
CA PRO A 8 17.28 -4.23 -10.74
C PRO A 8 17.69 -5.50 -11.49
N LEU A 9 18.84 -6.10 -11.19
CA LEU A 9 19.25 -7.36 -11.81
C LEU A 9 18.32 -8.51 -11.42
N SER A 10 17.97 -8.61 -10.13
CA SER A 10 17.02 -9.62 -9.65
C SER A 10 15.61 -9.41 -10.23
N ALA A 11 15.21 -8.15 -10.43
CA ALA A 11 13.94 -7.81 -11.08
C ALA A 11 13.91 -8.22 -12.56
N ILE A 12 15.00 -8.01 -13.31
CA ILE A 12 15.12 -8.50 -14.70
C ILE A 12 15.02 -10.02 -14.74
N LEU A 13 15.76 -10.72 -13.87
CA LEU A 13 15.71 -12.18 -13.82
C LEU A 13 14.31 -12.71 -13.50
N ALA A 14 13.63 -12.09 -12.53
CA ALA A 14 12.25 -12.44 -12.19
C ALA A 14 11.29 -12.16 -13.35
N LEU A 15 11.42 -11.01 -14.01
CA LEU A 15 10.59 -10.65 -15.17
C LEU A 15 10.82 -11.61 -16.35
N SER A 16 12.08 -11.97 -16.63
CA SER A 16 12.43 -12.94 -17.67
C SER A 16 11.87 -14.33 -17.37
N LEU A 17 11.95 -14.79 -16.11
CA LEU A 17 11.37 -16.07 -15.70
C LEU A 17 9.84 -16.05 -15.83
N LEU A 18 9.19 -14.98 -15.37
CA LEU A 18 7.74 -14.85 -15.44
C LEU A 18 7.25 -14.80 -16.89
N GLN A 19 7.96 -14.09 -17.76
CA GLN A 19 7.67 -14.06 -19.19
C GLN A 19 7.86 -15.45 -19.84
N LEU A 20 8.90 -16.18 -19.45
CA LEU A 20 9.12 -17.54 -19.93
C LEU A 20 7.96 -18.47 -19.51
N LEU A 21 7.51 -18.38 -18.25
CA LEU A 21 6.38 -19.15 -17.76
C LEU A 21 5.07 -18.81 -18.47
N ILE A 22 4.86 -17.54 -18.86
CA ILE A 22 3.71 -17.12 -19.68
C ILE A 22 3.82 -17.69 -21.10
N ILE A 23 4.98 -17.61 -21.74
CA ILE A 23 5.20 -18.17 -23.10
C ILE A 23 4.99 -19.70 -23.11
N LEU A 24 5.40 -20.38 -22.04
CA LEU A 24 5.19 -21.82 -21.86
C LEU A 24 3.75 -22.19 -21.49
N ASN A 25 2.82 -21.23 -21.42
CA ASN A 25 1.42 -21.40 -20.98
C ASN A 25 1.28 -22.02 -19.58
N ILE A 26 2.31 -21.94 -18.74
CA ILE A 26 2.26 -22.39 -17.34
C ILE A 26 1.54 -21.34 -16.50
N LEU A 27 1.76 -20.05 -16.80
CA LEU A 27 1.08 -18.92 -16.17
C LEU A 27 0.21 -18.17 -17.18
N PRO A 28 -1.05 -17.83 -16.84
CA PRO A 28 -1.85 -16.96 -17.67
C PRO A 28 -1.28 -15.53 -17.70
N PRO A 29 -1.58 -14.75 -18.74
CA PRO A 29 -1.30 -13.31 -18.76
C PRO A 29 -1.95 -12.58 -17.58
N GLY A 30 -1.37 -11.45 -17.17
CA GLY A 30 -1.86 -10.65 -16.02
C GLY A 30 -3.34 -10.29 -16.11
N ALA A 31 -3.82 -9.87 -17.30
CA ALA A 31 -5.24 -9.60 -17.54
C ALA A 31 -6.15 -10.81 -17.25
N ALA A 32 -5.76 -12.00 -17.70
CA ALA A 32 -6.55 -13.21 -17.51
C ALA A 32 -6.59 -13.65 -16.04
N ILE A 33 -5.52 -13.40 -15.29
CA ILE A 33 -5.49 -13.59 -13.83
C ILE A 33 -6.45 -12.60 -13.15
N LEU A 34 -6.44 -11.34 -13.57
CA LEU A 34 -7.36 -10.30 -13.08
C LEU A 34 -8.82 -10.65 -13.36
N ASP A 35 -9.14 -11.08 -14.59
CA ASP A 35 -10.50 -11.47 -14.99
C ASP A 35 -10.99 -12.70 -14.21
N ALA A 36 -10.11 -13.69 -14.02
CA ALA A 36 -10.43 -14.87 -13.19
C ALA A 36 -10.68 -14.50 -11.72
N LEU A 37 -9.93 -13.53 -11.19
CA LEU A 37 -10.14 -13.00 -9.84
C LEU A 37 -11.43 -12.19 -9.73
N ASN A 38 -11.74 -11.34 -10.71
CA ASN A 38 -12.98 -10.57 -10.74
C ASN A 38 -14.22 -11.47 -10.76
N GLY A 39 -14.20 -12.54 -11.57
CA GLY A 39 -15.30 -13.50 -11.64
C GLY A 39 -15.59 -14.20 -10.32
N LEU A 40 -14.59 -14.40 -9.47
CA LEU A 40 -14.73 -15.01 -8.13
C LEU A 40 -15.21 -14.02 -7.06
N MET A 41 -15.03 -12.71 -7.28
CA MET A 41 -15.23 -11.68 -6.26
C MET A 41 -16.56 -10.92 -6.34
N ASN A 42 -17.33 -11.06 -7.43
CA ASN A 42 -18.47 -10.16 -7.74
C ASN A 42 -19.40 -9.84 -6.55
N ASP A 43 -19.83 -10.82 -5.77
CA ASP A 43 -20.78 -10.58 -4.67
C ASP A 43 -20.10 -10.12 -3.36
N TRP A 44 -18.81 -10.41 -3.19
CA TRP A 44 -18.07 -10.18 -1.95
C TRP A 44 -17.00 -9.09 -2.07
N PHE A 45 -16.88 -8.44 -3.23
CA PHE A 45 -15.79 -7.52 -3.54
C PHE A 45 -15.63 -6.41 -2.49
N PHE A 46 -16.70 -5.69 -2.17
CA PHE A 46 -16.65 -4.61 -1.18
C PHE A 46 -16.34 -5.12 0.23
N ALA A 47 -16.83 -6.31 0.58
CA ALA A 47 -16.52 -6.94 1.86
C ALA A 47 -15.03 -7.34 1.90
N LEU A 48 -14.49 -7.86 0.80
CA LEU A 48 -13.09 -8.23 0.69
C LEU A 48 -12.18 -6.99 0.81
N VAL A 49 -12.48 -5.91 0.09
CA VAL A 49 -11.78 -4.62 0.24
C VAL A 49 -11.85 -4.15 1.69
N PHE A 50 -13.03 -4.19 2.31
CA PHE A 50 -13.18 -3.83 3.72
C PHE A 50 -12.29 -4.66 4.64
N PHE A 51 -12.27 -5.99 4.51
CA PHE A 51 -11.48 -6.86 5.35
C PHE A 51 -9.97 -6.71 5.12
N VAL A 52 -9.53 -6.56 3.88
CA VAL A 52 -8.12 -6.32 3.53
C VAL A 52 -7.62 -5.05 4.22
N ILE A 53 -8.36 -3.95 4.08
CA ILE A 53 -7.98 -2.68 4.72
C ILE A 53 -8.10 -2.76 6.24
N LEU A 54 -9.10 -3.44 6.78
CA LEU A 54 -9.26 -3.62 8.22
C LEU A 54 -8.05 -4.38 8.80
N LEU A 55 -7.68 -5.50 8.21
CA LEU A 55 -6.52 -6.31 8.64
C LEU A 55 -5.23 -5.50 8.55
N GLU A 56 -5.03 -4.76 7.47
CA GLU A 56 -3.86 -3.89 7.32
C GLU A 56 -3.84 -2.75 8.35
N SER A 57 -5.00 -2.23 8.72
CA SER A 57 -5.10 -1.12 9.65
C SER A 57 -4.88 -1.48 11.11
N ILE A 58 -4.89 -2.76 11.49
CA ILE A 58 -4.69 -3.18 12.88
C ILE A 58 -3.19 -3.31 13.16
N VAL A 59 -2.73 -2.72 14.28
CA VAL A 59 -1.33 -2.82 14.74
C VAL A 59 -0.94 -4.30 14.87
N TYR A 60 0.28 -4.63 14.47
CA TYR A 60 0.83 -5.99 14.32
C TYR A 60 0.30 -6.77 13.10
N VAL A 61 -1.01 -6.81 12.87
CA VAL A 61 -1.57 -7.54 11.72
C VAL A 61 -1.10 -6.94 10.40
N GLY A 62 -1.17 -5.61 10.26
CA GLY A 62 -0.73 -4.89 9.06
C GLY A 62 0.78 -4.94 8.76
N PHE A 63 1.61 -5.45 9.67
CA PHE A 63 3.03 -5.69 9.38
C PHE A 63 3.27 -7.00 8.61
N TYR A 64 2.39 -7.97 8.80
CA TYR A 64 2.48 -9.28 8.14
C TYR A 64 1.57 -9.37 6.92
N PHE A 65 0.59 -8.46 6.82
CA PHE A 65 -0.40 -8.46 5.76
C PHE A 65 -0.14 -7.31 4.76
N PRO A 66 0.24 -7.60 3.51
CA PRO A 66 0.54 -6.58 2.50
C PRO A 66 -0.74 -5.99 1.88
N GLY A 67 -1.57 -5.34 2.69
CA GLY A 67 -2.91 -4.89 2.29
C GLY A 67 -2.92 -3.85 1.17
N GLN A 68 -1.97 -2.91 1.13
CA GLN A 68 -1.86 -1.89 0.08
C GLN A 68 -1.67 -2.50 -1.31
N PHE A 69 -0.90 -3.59 -1.40
CA PHE A 69 -0.71 -4.30 -2.66
C PHE A 69 -2.03 -4.92 -3.12
N PHE A 70 -2.74 -5.60 -2.23
CA PHE A 70 -4.06 -6.16 -2.54
C PHE A 70 -5.07 -5.07 -2.91
N ALA A 71 -5.11 -3.95 -2.19
CA ALA A 71 -6.01 -2.86 -2.49
C ALA A 71 -5.82 -2.29 -3.90
N VAL A 72 -4.57 -2.10 -4.33
CA VAL A 72 -4.26 -1.64 -5.71
C VAL A 72 -4.69 -2.68 -6.73
N VAL A 73 -4.36 -3.97 -6.52
CA VAL A 73 -4.75 -5.05 -7.44
C VAL A 73 -6.27 -5.17 -7.54
N LEU A 74 -7.00 -5.03 -6.44
CA LEU A 74 -8.45 -5.08 -6.41
C LEU A 74 -9.08 -3.88 -7.14
N VAL A 75 -8.57 -2.66 -6.93
CA VAL A 75 -9.11 -1.46 -7.58
C VAL A 75 -8.78 -1.43 -9.07
N VAL A 76 -7.56 -1.79 -9.48
CA VAL A 76 -7.19 -1.85 -10.90
C VAL A 76 -7.91 -3.02 -11.58
N GLY A 77 -7.97 -4.16 -10.90
CA GLY A 77 -8.63 -5.37 -11.40
C GLY A 77 -10.11 -5.18 -11.66
N ALA A 78 -10.83 -4.58 -10.70
CA ALA A 78 -12.28 -4.48 -10.79
C ALA A 78 -12.78 -3.51 -11.87
N ASN A 79 -11.91 -2.70 -12.49
CA ASN A 79 -12.28 -1.65 -13.45
C ASN A 79 -13.55 -0.88 -13.01
N PRO A 80 -13.51 -0.25 -11.83
CA PRO A 80 -14.70 0.17 -11.08
C PRO A 80 -15.46 1.28 -11.79
N SER A 81 -16.79 1.19 -11.75
CA SER A 81 -17.66 2.29 -12.15
C SER A 81 -17.61 3.45 -11.14
N PHE A 82 -18.18 4.60 -11.50
CA PHE A 82 -18.23 5.75 -10.60
C PHE A 82 -18.93 5.43 -9.26
N SER A 83 -20.00 4.62 -9.28
CA SER A 83 -20.66 4.15 -8.06
C SER A 83 -19.75 3.26 -7.23
N ASP A 84 -18.97 2.39 -7.86
CA ASP A 84 -18.07 1.47 -7.16
C ASP A 84 -16.94 2.23 -6.47
N ILE A 85 -16.44 3.31 -7.08
CA ILE A 85 -15.46 4.22 -6.45
C ILE A 85 -16.01 4.78 -5.14
N ILE A 86 -17.28 5.21 -5.13
CA ILE A 86 -17.93 5.73 -3.91
C ILE A 86 -18.09 4.61 -2.87
N TYR A 87 -18.61 3.44 -3.25
CA TYR A 87 -18.82 2.32 -2.33
C TYR A 87 -17.51 1.78 -1.75
N MET A 88 -16.46 1.67 -2.57
CA MET A 88 -15.11 1.32 -2.10
C MET A 88 -14.57 2.38 -1.14
N THR A 89 -14.71 3.67 -1.47
CA THR A 89 -14.26 4.75 -0.58
C THR A 89 -14.93 4.62 0.78
N ILE A 90 -16.24 4.43 0.81
CA ILE A 90 -17.00 4.23 2.05
C ILE A 90 -16.50 2.99 2.80
N ALA A 91 -16.36 1.85 2.12
CA ALA A 91 -15.87 0.61 2.72
C ALA A 91 -14.48 0.78 3.34
N MET A 92 -13.54 1.41 2.63
CA MET A 92 -12.18 1.65 3.09
C MET A 92 -12.14 2.62 4.27
N VAL A 93 -12.92 3.69 4.24
CA VAL A 93 -13.02 4.65 5.36
C VAL A 93 -13.60 3.98 6.59
N LEU A 94 -14.66 3.17 6.44
CA LEU A 94 -15.25 2.42 7.55
C LEU A 94 -14.25 1.42 8.13
N ALA A 95 -13.53 0.68 7.28
CA ALA A 95 -12.50 -0.26 7.69
C ALA A 95 -11.36 0.43 8.45
N ALA A 96 -10.81 1.53 7.91
CA ALA A 96 -9.74 2.29 8.55
C ALA A 96 -10.19 2.96 9.86
N THR A 97 -11.45 3.40 9.94
CA THR A 97 -12.03 3.98 11.17
C THR A 97 -12.21 2.91 12.24
N LEU A 98 -12.69 1.71 11.85
CA LEU A 98 -12.81 0.57 12.74
C LEU A 98 -11.43 0.09 13.23
N GLY A 99 -10.44 0.00 12.35
CA GLY A 99 -9.06 -0.28 12.72
C GLY A 99 -8.51 0.75 13.70
N SER A 100 -8.74 2.03 13.45
CA SER A 100 -8.36 3.12 14.36
C SER A 100 -9.01 2.96 15.74
N LEU A 101 -10.28 2.56 15.80
CA LEU A 101 -10.98 2.25 17.05
C LEU A 101 -10.34 1.07 17.78
N ILE A 102 -10.07 -0.03 17.07
CA ILE A 102 -9.42 -1.23 17.62
C ILE A 102 -8.05 -0.84 18.20
N ASN A 103 -7.22 -0.14 17.43
CA ASN A 103 -5.89 0.29 17.87
C ASN A 103 -5.95 1.21 19.08
N PHE A 104 -6.89 2.15 19.09
CA PHE A 104 -7.11 3.05 20.21
C PHE A 104 -7.48 2.28 21.49
N GLU A 105 -8.39 1.30 21.41
CA GLU A 105 -8.79 0.50 22.57
C GLU A 105 -7.68 -0.48 23.01
N LEU A 106 -6.90 -1.04 22.08
CA LEU A 106 -5.70 -1.83 22.39
C LEU A 106 -4.67 -0.97 23.14
N GLY A 107 -4.43 0.25 22.67
CA GLY A 107 -3.56 1.21 23.33
C GLY A 107 -4.04 1.56 24.73
N ARG A 108 -5.35 1.84 24.88
CA ARG A 108 -5.98 2.19 26.16
C ARG A 108 -5.92 1.08 27.19
N LYS A 109 -6.04 -0.18 26.77
CA LYS A 109 -5.92 -1.35 27.64
C LYS A 109 -4.47 -1.71 27.96
N SER A 110 -3.52 -1.26 27.13
CA SER A 110 -2.09 -1.45 27.37
C SER A 110 -1.68 -0.59 28.58
N ARG A 111 -1.35 -1.24 29.71
CA ARG A 111 -0.81 -0.58 30.91
C ARG A 111 0.61 -0.07 30.65
N SER A 112 0.76 0.97 29.85
CA SER A 112 2.03 1.68 29.76
C SER A 112 2.05 2.78 30.82
N LYS A 113 3.15 2.86 31.59
CA LYS A 113 3.49 4.01 32.45
C LYS A 113 3.86 5.24 31.60
N ILE A 114 3.21 5.45 30.45
CA ILE A 114 3.40 6.66 29.66
C ILE A 114 2.70 7.76 30.44
N SER A 115 3.48 8.74 30.89
CA SER A 115 2.97 9.98 31.49
C SER A 115 1.81 10.49 30.63
N ILE A 116 0.66 10.75 31.26
CA ILE A 116 -0.51 11.31 30.59
C ILE A 116 -0.09 12.67 30.03
N ASP A 117 0.25 12.68 28.75
CA ASP A 117 0.59 13.90 28.07
C ASP A 117 -0.69 14.74 27.94
N THR A 118 -0.74 15.92 28.54
CA THR A 118 -1.90 16.82 28.46
C THR A 118 -1.91 17.66 27.19
N THR A 119 -0.87 17.54 26.33
CA THR A 119 -0.71 18.38 25.15
C THR A 119 -1.85 18.23 24.15
N HIS A 120 -2.29 19.35 23.57
CA HIS A 120 -3.36 19.40 22.57
C HIS A 120 -3.04 18.54 21.34
N LEU A 121 -4.08 18.07 20.66
CA LEU A 121 -3.97 17.29 19.44
C LEU A 121 -3.13 18.04 18.40
N ASN A 122 -1.96 17.50 18.08
CA ASN A 122 -1.12 18.07 17.05
C ASN A 122 -1.58 17.54 15.68
N PHE A 123 -2.44 18.30 15.00
CA PHE A 123 -3.00 17.95 13.69
C PHE A 123 -1.91 17.60 12.66
N LYS A 124 -0.73 18.24 12.72
CA LYS A 124 0.39 17.91 11.82
C LYS A 124 0.84 16.46 11.98
N LYS A 125 0.85 15.94 13.22
CA LYS A 125 1.19 14.53 13.48
C LYS A 125 0.12 13.58 12.96
N LEU A 126 -1.17 13.96 13.02
CA LEU A 126 -2.26 13.18 12.44
C LEU A 126 -2.12 13.09 10.91
N PHE A 127 -1.93 14.23 10.22
CA PHE A 127 -1.71 14.24 8.78
C PHE A 127 -0.48 13.42 8.37
N LEU A 128 0.63 13.54 9.11
CA LEU A 128 1.82 12.74 8.85
C LEU A 128 1.56 11.24 9.04
N ALA A 129 0.80 10.87 10.06
CA ALA A 129 0.43 9.49 10.32
C ALA A 129 -0.53 8.91 9.25
N MET A 130 -1.37 9.74 8.63
CA MET A 130 -2.31 9.32 7.59
C MET A 130 -1.66 8.95 6.26
N ILE A 131 -0.40 9.33 6.02
CA ILE A 131 0.33 8.96 4.79
C ILE A 131 0.39 7.43 4.63
N HIS A 132 0.46 6.71 5.75
CA HIS A 132 0.54 5.26 5.73
C HIS A 132 -0.37 4.65 6.79
N ILE A 133 -1.14 3.63 6.41
CA ILE A 133 -2.12 2.99 7.30
C ILE A 133 -1.48 2.42 8.59
N ASN A 134 -0.32 1.76 8.48
CA ASN A 134 0.48 1.33 9.64
C ASN A 134 0.94 2.48 10.56
N SER A 135 1.30 3.64 9.98
CA SER A 135 1.65 4.83 10.77
C SER A 135 0.43 5.37 11.53
N LEU A 136 -0.73 5.39 10.88
CA LEU A 136 -2.00 5.75 11.51
C LEU A 136 -2.35 4.77 12.64
N ALA A 137 -2.11 3.48 12.44
CA ALA A 137 -2.35 2.43 13.43
C ALA A 137 -1.55 2.68 14.73
N PHE A 138 -0.24 2.94 14.61
CA PHE A 138 0.60 3.28 15.75
C PHE A 138 0.23 4.59 16.40
N PHE A 139 -0.10 5.61 15.60
CA PHE A 139 -0.56 6.88 16.12
C PHE A 139 -1.81 6.70 16.98
N MET A 140 -2.82 5.97 16.48
CA MET A 140 -4.06 5.71 17.23
C MET A 140 -3.83 4.86 18.48
N PHE A 141 -2.93 3.87 18.41
CA PHE A 141 -2.51 3.11 19.58
C PHE A 141 -1.90 4.00 20.66
N HIS A 142 -1.00 4.92 20.28
CA HIS A 142 -0.38 5.85 21.21
C HIS A 142 -1.40 6.82 21.83
N GLN A 143 -2.34 7.33 21.02
CA GLN A 143 -3.43 8.18 21.51
C GLN A 143 -4.34 7.45 22.50
N GLY A 144 -4.56 6.15 22.27
CA GLY A 144 -5.25 5.25 23.19
C GLY A 144 -4.51 5.08 24.52
N ALA A 145 -3.21 4.80 24.46
CA ALA A 145 -2.34 4.64 25.64
C ALA A 145 -2.27 5.91 26.50
N GLN A 146 -2.42 7.08 25.88
CA GLN A 146 -2.52 8.37 26.58
C GLN A 146 -3.93 8.73 27.06
N HIS A 147 -4.92 7.84 26.90
CA HIS A 147 -6.33 8.09 27.27
C HIS A 147 -6.93 9.37 26.66
N LYS A 148 -6.53 9.73 25.44
CA LYS A 148 -7.03 10.92 24.74
C LYS A 148 -8.52 10.79 24.37
N SER A 149 -9.14 11.87 23.90
CA SER A 149 -10.55 11.81 23.50
C SER A 149 -10.75 10.91 22.26
N ARG A 150 -11.77 10.04 22.30
CA ARG A 150 -12.21 9.21 21.17
C ARG A 150 -12.63 10.02 19.94
N LYS A 151 -12.89 11.32 20.08
CA LYS A 151 -13.19 12.22 18.95
C LYS A 151 -12.15 12.15 17.84
N ILE A 152 -10.89 11.87 18.18
CA ILE A 152 -9.81 11.76 17.20
C ILE A 152 -10.04 10.66 16.16
N ILE A 153 -10.72 9.58 16.54
CA ILE A 153 -11.05 8.46 15.65
C ILE A 153 -12.02 8.94 14.56
N MET A 154 -13.05 9.68 14.96
CA MET A 154 -14.04 10.24 14.03
C MET A 154 -13.40 11.29 13.11
N PHE A 155 -12.52 12.13 13.64
CA PHE A 155 -11.79 13.10 12.83
C PHE A 155 -10.86 12.42 11.81
N ALA A 156 -10.13 11.38 12.20
CA ALA A 156 -9.29 10.61 11.29
C ALA A 156 -10.11 9.94 10.18
N GLY A 157 -11.27 9.35 10.52
CA GLY A 157 -12.19 8.78 9.54
C GLY A 157 -12.71 9.82 8.54
N LEU A 158 -13.17 10.98 9.02
CA LEU A 158 -13.67 12.05 8.16
C LEU A 158 -12.59 12.62 7.24
N LEU A 159 -11.37 12.77 7.75
CA LEU A 159 -10.24 13.29 6.99
C LEU A 159 -9.67 12.28 5.98
N ASN A 160 -9.81 10.98 6.27
CA ASN A 160 -9.45 9.89 5.35
C ASN A 160 -10.38 9.81 4.14
N LEU A 161 -11.61 10.29 4.25
CA LEU A 161 -12.60 10.22 3.16
C LEU A 161 -12.15 10.93 1.88
N PRO A 162 -11.79 12.23 1.88
CA PRO A 162 -11.29 12.88 0.67
C PRO A 162 -9.97 12.29 0.18
N TYR A 163 -9.13 11.80 1.08
CA TYR A 163 -7.84 11.18 0.73
C TYR A 163 -8.03 9.86 -0.03
N TYR A 164 -8.84 8.95 0.49
CA TYR A 164 -9.12 7.68 -0.18
C TYR A 164 -9.92 7.87 -1.46
N LEU A 165 -10.86 8.82 -1.49
CA LEU A 165 -11.59 9.13 -2.72
C LEU A 165 -10.64 9.54 -3.84
N LEU A 166 -9.70 10.46 -3.56
CA LEU A 166 -8.71 10.90 -4.53
C LEU A 166 -7.79 9.76 -4.98
N LEU A 167 -7.37 8.90 -4.06
CA LEU A 167 -6.48 7.78 -4.36
C LEU A 167 -7.18 6.75 -5.25
N ILE A 168 -8.40 6.34 -4.92
CA ILE A 168 -9.17 5.36 -5.69
C ILE A 168 -9.55 5.96 -7.05
N ALA A 169 -10.06 7.19 -7.07
CA ALA A 169 -10.42 7.85 -8.33
C ALA A 169 -9.19 8.03 -9.23
N GLY A 170 -8.04 8.45 -8.68
CA GLY A 170 -6.80 8.57 -9.42
C GLY A 170 -6.32 7.22 -9.98
N THR A 171 -6.39 6.17 -9.16
CA THR A 171 -6.01 4.80 -9.58
C THR A 171 -6.97 4.24 -10.63
N ALA A 172 -8.27 4.53 -10.53
CA ALA A 172 -9.29 4.10 -11.47
C ALA A 172 -9.18 4.85 -12.82
N VAL A 173 -8.97 6.18 -12.79
CA VAL A 173 -8.79 7.00 -14.00
C VAL A 173 -7.54 6.58 -14.76
N LEU A 174 -6.45 6.29 -14.04
CA LEU A 174 -5.19 5.86 -14.62
C LEU A 174 -5.11 4.34 -14.83
N SER A 175 -6.18 3.58 -14.56
CA SER A 175 -6.14 2.12 -14.56
C SER A 175 -5.75 1.56 -15.92
N LYS A 176 -6.26 2.15 -17.01
CA LYS A 176 -5.95 1.73 -18.38
C LYS A 176 -4.50 2.01 -18.76
N GLU A 177 -3.99 3.17 -18.40
CA GLU A 177 -2.61 3.57 -18.62
C GLU A 177 -1.66 2.71 -17.79
N VAL A 178 -1.98 2.48 -16.51
CA VAL A 178 -1.19 1.64 -15.60
C VAL A 178 -1.18 0.19 -16.07
N MET A 179 -2.33 -0.36 -16.46
CA MET A 179 -2.45 -1.73 -16.95
C MET A 179 -1.78 -1.89 -18.31
N GLY A 180 -1.96 -0.94 -19.23
CA GLY A 180 -1.26 -0.93 -20.52
C GLY A 180 0.26 -0.81 -20.40
N LEU A 181 0.76 -0.03 -19.44
CA LEU A 181 2.20 0.04 -19.14
C LEU A 181 2.72 -1.23 -18.46
N ALA A 182 1.93 -1.83 -17.55
CA ALA A 182 2.29 -3.05 -16.84
C ALA A 182 2.26 -4.30 -17.74
N GLU A 183 1.39 -4.33 -18.75
CA GLU A 183 1.34 -5.41 -19.75
C GLU A 183 2.37 -5.23 -20.85
N ASN A 184 2.86 -4.00 -21.06
CA ASN A 184 3.91 -3.75 -22.03
C ASN A 184 5.26 -4.26 -21.49
N THR A 185 5.52 -5.53 -21.78
CA THR A 185 6.75 -6.24 -21.41
C THR A 185 8.00 -5.46 -21.84
N LEU A 186 7.95 -4.82 -23.01
CA LEU A 186 9.07 -4.04 -23.54
C LEU A 186 9.30 -2.75 -22.73
N PHE A 187 8.23 -2.07 -22.32
CA PHE A 187 8.32 -0.92 -21.42
C PHE A 187 8.94 -1.32 -20.07
N LEU A 188 8.50 -2.43 -19.46
CA LEU A 188 9.06 -2.94 -18.22
C LEU A 188 10.55 -3.29 -18.34
N PHE A 189 10.95 -4.00 -19.40
CA PHE A 189 12.37 -4.29 -19.65
C PHE A 189 13.19 -3.01 -19.87
N CYS A 190 12.66 -2.02 -20.58
CA CYS A 190 13.34 -0.73 -20.78
C CYS A 190 13.48 0.06 -19.48
N ALA A 191 12.43 0.13 -18.66
CA ALA A 191 12.44 0.85 -17.39
C ALA A 191 13.40 0.21 -16.38
N ILE A 192 13.33 -1.12 -16.20
CA ILE A 192 14.25 -1.84 -15.31
C ILE A 192 15.67 -1.86 -15.89
N GLY A 193 15.81 -1.90 -17.22
CA GLY A 193 17.10 -1.80 -17.90
C GLY A 193 17.77 -0.44 -17.67
N LEU A 194 17.03 0.67 -17.81
CA LEU A 194 17.50 2.01 -17.47
C LEU A 194 17.91 2.07 -16.00
N TRP A 195 17.09 1.51 -15.10
CA TRP A 195 17.40 1.44 -13.68
C TRP A 195 18.67 0.63 -13.40
N LEU A 196 18.86 -0.51 -14.09
CA LEU A 196 20.08 -1.31 -13.99
C LEU A 196 21.30 -0.51 -14.45
N VAL A 197 21.21 0.21 -15.58
CA VAL A 197 22.31 1.04 -16.10
C VAL A 197 22.68 2.13 -15.09
N VAL A 198 21.68 2.84 -14.53
CA VAL A 198 21.91 3.86 -13.50
C VAL A 198 22.54 3.24 -12.24
N ALA A 199 22.02 2.10 -11.79
CA ALA A 199 22.53 1.42 -10.61
C ALA A 199 23.97 0.89 -10.80
N LEU A 200 24.29 0.35 -11.98
CA LEU A 200 25.65 -0.05 -12.35
C LEU A 200 26.60 1.15 -12.41
N TYR A 201 26.18 2.27 -12.99
CA TYR A 201 26.97 3.50 -13.01
C TYR A 201 27.28 3.99 -11.58
N LEU A 202 26.28 4.00 -10.70
CA LEU A 202 26.47 4.38 -9.30
C LEU A 202 27.38 3.41 -8.53
N ASP A 203 27.27 2.11 -8.78
CA ASP A 203 28.13 1.10 -8.16
C ASP A 203 29.59 1.21 -8.64
N ILE A 204 29.82 1.46 -9.94
CA ILE A 204 31.17 1.69 -10.49
C ILE A 204 31.77 2.97 -9.91
N LYS A 205 31.00 4.07 -9.87
CA LYS A 205 31.43 5.34 -9.29
C LYS A 205 31.77 5.20 -7.81
N ASN A 206 30.94 4.51 -7.03
CA ASN A 206 31.19 4.28 -5.60
C ASN A 206 32.43 3.41 -5.38
N LYS A 207 32.66 2.40 -6.21
CA LYS A 207 33.87 1.57 -6.14
C LYS A 207 35.13 2.40 -6.44
N TYR A 208 35.11 3.22 -7.49
CA TYR A 208 36.23 4.10 -7.86
C TYR A 208 36.58 5.14 -6.77
N ASN A 209 35.57 5.76 -6.16
CA ASN A 209 35.75 6.72 -5.06
C ASN A 209 36.26 6.07 -3.75
N THR A 210 36.02 4.78 -3.56
CA THR A 210 36.52 4.04 -2.39
C THR A 210 37.97 3.59 -2.59
N GLU A 211 38.40 3.38 -3.84
CA GLU A 211 39.79 3.03 -4.20
C GLU A 211 40.72 4.25 -4.27
N THR A 212 40.20 5.46 -4.52
CA THR A 212 40.98 6.73 -4.54
C THR A 212 41.14 7.39 -3.16
N ASN A 213 40.37 6.97 -2.14
CA ASN A 213 40.47 7.44 -0.75
C ASN A 213 41.23 6.44 0.16
N LYS A 214 41.92 5.45 -0.42
CA LYS A 214 42.84 4.54 0.28
C LYS A 214 44.26 4.82 -0.19
#